data_AF-A0A8S3GJ07-F1
#
_entry.id   AF-A0A8S3GJ07-F1
#
_cell.length_a   1.000
_cell.length_b   1.000
_cell.length_c   1.000
_cell.angle_alpha   90.00
_cell.angle_beta   90.00
_cell.angle_gamma   90.00
#
_symmetry.space_group_name_H-M   'P 1'
#
loop_
_entity.id
_entity.type
_entity.pdbx_description
1 polymer ?
#
loop_
_entity_poly.entity_id
_entity_poly.type
_entity_poly.pdbx_seq_one_letter_code
_entity_poly.pdbx_strand_id
1 'polypeptide(L)'
;MQKTEIHWSPNDRNQLAEIGAEIIIHTFDRPLSGESGKCVSGGTNKKTTSLNYPLHEKNNIKCCAWWPSQEYPYVFAIGQPNGRIMFENVKDRSDPLSQGRIVIDSKQGRSCVALCWNPKIPNLVIKK
;
A
#
# COMPACT_ATOMS: atom_id res chain seq x y z
N MET A 1 8.96 -14.27 11.03
CA MET A 1 8.56 -14.06 9.62
C MET A 1 7.53 -12.95 9.58
N GLN A 2 7.73 -11.95 8.73
CA GLN A 2 6.76 -10.88 8.50
C GLN A 2 5.66 -11.43 7.59
N LYS A 3 4.40 -11.08 7.86
CA LYS A 3 3.27 -11.50 7.02
C LYS A 3 3.23 -10.59 5.79
N THR A 4 3.20 -11.18 4.60
CA THR A 4 2.95 -10.44 3.36
C THR A 4 1.48 -10.04 3.29
N GLU A 5 1.22 -8.79 2.97
CA GLU A 5 -0.13 -8.26 2.70
C GLU A 5 -0.29 -7.95 1.22
N ILE A 6 -1.51 -8.13 0.69
CA ILE A 6 -1.85 -7.82 -0.69
C ILE A 6 -2.94 -6.76 -0.69
N HIS A 7 -2.73 -5.67 -1.42
CA HIS A 7 -3.68 -4.57 -1.54
C HIS A 7 -3.92 -4.23 -3.00
N TRP A 8 -5.19 -4.16 -3.42
CA TRP A 8 -5.53 -3.62 -4.72
C TRP A 8 -5.38 -2.10 -4.74
N SER A 9 -4.94 -1.54 -5.86
CA SER A 9 -4.91 -0.10 -6.00
C SER A 9 -6.33 0.46 -5.91
N PRO A 10 -6.56 1.49 -5.09
CA PRO A 10 -7.85 2.17 -5.03
C PRO A 10 -8.14 3.00 -6.28
N ASN A 11 -7.11 3.29 -7.09
CA ASN A 11 -7.19 4.18 -8.25
C ASN A 11 -7.08 3.44 -9.59
N ASP A 12 -6.50 2.24 -9.62
CA ASP A 12 -6.27 1.46 -10.84
C ASP A 12 -6.60 -0.02 -10.63
N ARG A 13 -7.66 -0.50 -11.28
CA ARG A 13 -8.08 -1.91 -11.23
C ARG A 13 -7.03 -2.92 -11.73
N ASN A 14 -6.01 -2.43 -12.44
CA ASN A 14 -4.93 -3.25 -12.99
C ASN A 14 -3.65 -3.20 -12.15
N GLN A 15 -3.72 -2.61 -10.96
CA GLN A 15 -2.57 -2.56 -10.06
C GLN A 15 -2.88 -3.24 -8.73
N LEU A 16 -1.90 -4.01 -8.25
CA LEU A 16 -1.89 -4.52 -6.89
C LEU A 16 -0.51 -4.31 -6.26
N ALA A 17 -0.48 -4.11 -4.96
CA ALA A 17 0.71 -3.99 -4.16
C ALA A 17 0.87 -5.24 -3.30
N GLU A 18 2.04 -5.86 -3.39
CA GLU A 18 2.55 -6.82 -2.43
C GLU A 18 3.39 -6.07 -1.40
N ILE A 19 3.08 -6.26 -0.12
CA ILE A 19 3.67 -5.50 0.99
C ILE A 19 4.33 -6.48 1.94
N GLY A 20 5.65 -6.41 2.02
CA GLY A 20 6.49 -7.20 2.92
C GLY A 20 7.61 -6.35 3.51
N ALA A 21 8.86 -6.79 3.33
CA ALA A 21 10.04 -5.98 3.64
C ALA A 21 10.22 -4.78 2.66
N GLU A 22 9.52 -4.84 1.54
CA GLU A 22 9.47 -3.87 0.47
C GLU A 22 8.05 -3.83 -0.10
N ILE A 23 7.74 -2.79 -0.89
CA ILE A 23 6.48 -2.68 -1.61
C ILE A 23 6.75 -2.99 -3.07
N ILE A 24 6.09 -4.03 -3.60
CA ILE A 24 6.16 -4.39 -5.00
C ILE A 24 4.81 -4.07 -5.64
N ILE A 25 4.80 -3.19 -6.63
CA ILE A 25 3.58 -2.86 -7.39
C ILE A 25 3.60 -3.65 -8.69
N HIS A 26 2.60 -4.51 -8.86
CA HIS A 26 2.35 -5.24 -10.09
C HIS A 26 1.32 -4.50 -10.93
N THR A 27 1.62 -4.30 -12.21
CA THR A 27 0.71 -3.71 -13.20
C THR A 27 0.38 -4.75 -14.26
N PHE A 28 -0.91 -4.95 -14.54
CA PHE A 28 -1.40 -5.87 -15.55
C PHE A 28 -1.75 -5.13 -16.86
N ASP A 29 -1.18 -5.55 -17.98
CA ASP A 29 -1.34 -4.90 -19.30
C ASP A 29 -2.78 -4.90 -19.86
N ARG A 30 -3.71 -5.67 -19.29
CA ARG A 30 -5.12 -5.68 -19.71
C ARG A 30 -6.03 -5.52 -18.51
N PRO A 31 -7.14 -4.76 -18.65
CA PRO A 31 -8.23 -4.85 -17.71
C PRO A 31 -8.62 -6.29 -17.51
N LEU A 32 -8.85 -6.70 -16.26
CA LEU A 32 -9.63 -7.90 -15.94
C LEU A 32 -11.03 -7.69 -16.53
N SER A 33 -11.16 -7.87 -17.84
CA SER A 33 -12.42 -7.79 -18.56
C SER A 33 -13.25 -8.96 -18.06
N GLY A 34 -14.34 -8.64 -17.36
CA GLY A 34 -15.24 -9.59 -16.74
C GLY A 34 -16.01 -10.42 -17.76
N GLU A 35 -15.33 -11.36 -18.42
CA GLU A 35 -16.01 -12.56 -18.88
C GLU A 35 -16.29 -13.42 -17.66
N SER A 36 -17.57 -13.39 -17.27
CA SER A 36 -18.16 -14.04 -16.12
C SER A 36 -17.70 -15.49 -15.96
N GLY A 37 -17.17 -15.81 -14.77
CA GLY A 37 -17.32 -17.14 -14.18
C GLY A 37 -16.16 -18.13 -14.31
N LYS A 38 -14.98 -17.74 -14.80
CA LYS A 38 -13.80 -18.61 -14.75
C LYS A 38 -12.66 -17.94 -14.01
N CYS A 39 -12.13 -18.60 -12.98
CA CYS A 39 -10.79 -18.31 -12.47
C CYS A 39 -9.87 -18.25 -13.68
N VAL A 40 -9.13 -17.15 -13.84
CA VAL A 40 -8.13 -17.03 -14.90
C VAL A 40 -7.01 -18.03 -14.57
N SER A 41 -7.17 -19.28 -14.98
CA SER A 41 -6.09 -20.24 -15.06
C SER A 41 -5.09 -19.71 -16.06
N GLY A 42 -3.82 -19.65 -15.64
CA GLY A 42 -2.74 -18.94 -16.32
C GLY A 42 -2.62 -19.29 -17.79
N GLY A 43 -3.07 -18.37 -18.65
CA GLY A 43 -2.62 -18.26 -20.03
C GLY A 43 -1.33 -17.43 -20.02
N THR A 44 -0.24 -18.08 -20.40
CA THR A 44 1.19 -17.71 -20.28
C THR A 44 1.65 -16.44 -21.01
N ASN A 45 0.77 -15.50 -21.36
CA ASN A 45 1.15 -14.26 -22.08
C ASN A 45 0.50 -12.98 -21.51
N LYS A 46 0.23 -12.94 -20.21
CA LYS A 46 -0.09 -11.67 -19.54
C LYS A 46 1.24 -11.01 -19.14
N LYS A 47 1.66 -10.00 -19.88
CA LYS A 47 2.77 -9.14 -19.47
C LYS A 47 2.37 -8.47 -18.16
N THR A 48 3.04 -8.88 -17.09
CA THR A 48 2.94 -8.25 -15.77
C THR A 48 4.27 -7.54 -15.54
N THR A 49 4.23 -6.23 -15.35
CA THR A 49 5.40 -5.48 -14.92
C THR A 49 5.35 -5.32 -13.42
N SER A 50 6.46 -5.62 -12.75
CA SER A 50 6.59 -5.48 -11.30
C SER A 50 7.66 -4.42 -11.02
N LEU A 51 7.30 -3.42 -10.23
CA LEU A 51 8.23 -2.39 -9.76
C LEU A 51 8.41 -2.55 -8.26
N ASN A 52 9.67 -2.70 -7.84
CA ASN A 52 10.02 -2.87 -6.45
C ASN A 52 10.48 -1.53 -5.85
N TYR A 53 9.90 -1.18 -4.72
CA TYR A 53 10.21 0.01 -3.97
C TYR A 53 10.69 -0.36 -2.55
N PRO A 54 11.98 -0.18 -2.24
CA PRO A 54 12.49 -0.40 -0.90
C PRO A 54 11.87 0.59 0.09
N LEU A 55 11.46 0.14 1.27
CA LEU A 55 10.96 1.05 2.30
C LEU A 55 12.09 1.69 3.10
N HIS A 56 11.85 2.91 3.60
CA HIS A 56 12.78 3.59 4.51
C HIS A 56 13.03 2.78 5.80
N GLU A 57 11.97 2.22 6.40
CA GLU A 57 12.06 1.43 7.63
C GLU A 57 11.58 -0.02 7.45
N LYS A 58 12.37 -0.82 6.72
CA LYS A 58 12.05 -2.21 6.33
C LYS A 58 11.62 -3.13 7.48
N ASN A 59 12.16 -2.92 8.69
CA ASN A 59 11.92 -3.79 9.85
C ASN A 59 10.73 -3.36 10.73
N ASN A 60 10.05 -2.26 10.40
CA ASN A 60 9.03 -1.66 11.27
C ASN A 60 7.63 -1.63 10.67
N ILE A 61 7.31 -2.51 9.72
CA ILE A 61 5.97 -2.56 9.12
C ILE A 61 5.13 -3.63 9.83
N LYS A 62 3.99 -3.22 10.39
CA LYS A 62 2.99 -4.10 11.00
C LYS A 62 1.71 -4.20 10.21
N CYS A 63 1.28 -3.12 9.58
CA CYS A 63 0.13 -3.07 8.69
C CYS A 63 0.34 -1.92 7.69
N CYS A 64 -0.36 -1.98 6.57
CA CYS A 64 -0.26 -0.94 5.55
C CYS A 64 -1.63 -0.64 4.92
N ALA A 65 -1.79 0.55 4.35
CA ALA A 65 -2.97 0.93 3.58
C ALA A 65 -2.59 1.86 2.41
N TRP A 66 -3.00 1.49 1.19
CA TRP A 66 -2.78 2.29 -0.01
C TRP A 66 -3.72 3.51 -0.03
N TRP A 67 -3.18 4.73 -0.19
CA TRP A 67 -3.98 5.95 -0.20
C TRP A 67 -4.96 5.99 -1.39
N PRO A 68 -6.28 6.21 -1.14
CA PRO A 68 -7.28 6.36 -2.19
C PRO A 68 -7.23 7.65 -3.02
N SER A 69 -6.26 8.55 -2.82
CA SER A 69 -6.19 9.80 -3.59
C SER A 69 -5.56 9.54 -4.96
N GLN A 70 -6.20 10.05 -6.02
CA GLN A 70 -5.64 10.02 -7.37
C GLN A 70 -4.45 10.97 -7.54
N GLU A 71 -4.37 12.02 -6.72
CA GLU A 71 -3.26 12.97 -6.73
C GLU A 71 -1.96 12.31 -6.24
N TYR A 72 -2.08 11.34 -5.34
CA TYR A 72 -0.97 10.66 -4.69
C TYR A 72 -1.08 9.13 -4.82
N PRO A 73 -1.05 8.58 -6.05
CA PRO A 73 -1.40 7.18 -6.33
C PRO A 73 -0.36 6.17 -5.86
N TYR A 74 0.81 6.62 -5.38
CA TYR A 74 1.89 5.75 -4.88
C TYR A 74 2.19 6.00 -3.40
N VAL A 75 1.29 6.67 -2.67
CA VAL A 75 1.47 6.88 -1.24
C VAL A 75 0.79 5.78 -0.43
N PHE A 76 1.52 5.30 0.57
CA PHE A 76 1.07 4.28 1.51
C PHE A 76 1.15 4.82 2.94
N ALA A 77 0.14 4.49 3.74
CA ALA A 77 0.19 4.65 5.19
C ALA A 77 0.73 3.36 5.81
N ILE A 78 1.81 3.46 6.57
CA ILE A 78 2.55 2.34 7.16
C ILE A 78 2.44 2.42 8.67
N GLY A 79 1.82 1.41 9.27
CA GLY A 79 1.67 1.27 10.72
C GLY A 79 2.84 0.52 11.32
N GLN A 80 3.36 1.03 12.44
CA GLN A 80 4.57 0.52 13.09
C GLN A 80 4.30 -0.22 14.41
N PRO A 81 5.25 -1.07 14.88
CA PRO A 81 5.16 -1.74 16.18
C PRO A 81 5.06 -0.80 17.39
N ASN A 82 5.56 0.42 17.26
CA ASN A 82 5.52 1.47 18.29
C ASN A 82 4.20 2.30 18.25
N GLY A 83 3.30 1.99 17.32
CA GLY A 83 2.02 2.69 17.17
C GLY A 83 2.06 3.95 16.31
N ARG A 84 3.22 4.27 15.72
CA ARG A 84 3.37 5.34 14.74
C ARG A 84 2.76 4.94 13.41
N ILE A 85 2.30 5.95 12.69
CA ILE A 85 1.92 5.84 11.28
C ILE A 85 2.88 6.72 10.51
N MET A 86 3.46 6.19 9.46
CA MET A 86 4.25 6.94 8.48
C MET A 86 3.51 6.99 7.15
N PHE A 87 3.73 8.04 6.38
CA PHE A 87 3.32 8.12 4.99
C PHE A 87 4.57 8.05 4.13
N GLU A 88 4.52 7.25 3.07
CA GLU A 88 5.64 7.06 2.15
C GLU A 88 5.13 7.03 0.71
N ASN A 89 5.59 7.97 -0.13
CA ASN A 89 5.45 7.86 -1.59
C ASN A 89 6.56 6.95 -2.09
N VAL A 90 6.19 5.74 -2.50
CA VAL A 90 7.19 4.73 -2.87
C VAL A 90 7.86 5.02 -4.21
N LYS A 91 7.20 5.76 -5.10
CA LYS A 91 7.70 6.09 -6.44
C LYS A 91 8.57 7.33 -6.46
N ASP A 92 8.19 8.37 -5.71
CA ASP A 92 8.95 9.61 -5.59
C ASP A 92 9.35 9.86 -4.14
N ARG A 93 10.61 9.55 -3.83
CA ARG A 93 11.19 9.73 -2.48
C ARG A 93 11.61 11.16 -2.17
N SER A 94 11.58 12.04 -3.16
CA SER A 94 11.82 13.45 -2.97
C SER A 94 10.54 14.21 -2.60
N ASP A 95 9.38 13.57 -2.80
CA ASP A 95 8.07 14.10 -2.43
C ASP A 95 8.04 14.46 -0.94
N PRO A 96 7.65 15.69 -0.54
CA PRO A 96 7.49 16.07 0.86
C PRO A 96 6.61 15.09 1.68
N LEU A 97 5.65 14.41 1.03
CA LEU A 97 4.83 13.37 1.66
C LEU A 97 5.62 12.07 1.94
N SER A 98 6.64 11.77 1.15
CA SER A 98 7.55 10.64 1.34
C SER A 98 8.66 10.89 2.36
N GLN A 99 8.94 12.16 2.66
CA GLN A 99 9.91 12.55 3.69
C GLN A 99 9.39 12.33 5.13
N GLY A 100 8.30 11.58 5.31
CA GLY A 100 8.02 10.83 6.53
C GLY A 100 7.97 11.67 7.80
N ARG A 101 7.10 12.70 7.87
CA ARG A 101 6.97 13.51 9.10
C ARG A 101 5.59 13.66 9.69
N ILE A 102 4.54 13.10 9.09
CA ILE A 102 3.25 13.02 9.80
C ILE A 102 3.23 11.73 10.61
N VAL A 103 4.01 11.73 11.69
CA VAL A 103 3.99 10.68 12.70
C VAL A 103 2.76 10.91 13.57
N ILE A 104 1.72 10.12 13.35
CA ILE A 104 0.56 10.12 14.26
C ILE A 104 0.93 9.23 15.44
N ASP A 105 1.61 9.82 16.44
CA ASP A 105 1.93 9.11 17.68
C ASP A 105 0.65 8.62 18.36
N SER A 106 0.60 7.33 18.67
CA SER A 106 -0.43 6.83 19.58
C SER A 106 -0.05 7.28 20.99
N LYS A 107 -0.97 7.98 21.68
CA LYS A 107 -0.79 8.36 23.09
C LYS A 107 -0.51 7.16 24.03
N GLN A 108 -0.73 5.92 23.57
CA GLN A 108 -0.62 4.70 24.37
C GLN A 108 0.55 3.78 23.98
N GLY A 109 1.41 4.17 23.02
CA GLY A 109 2.56 3.35 22.58
C GLY A 109 2.23 1.93 22.09
N ARG A 110 0.97 1.63 21.77
CA ARG A 110 0.52 0.29 21.35
C ARG A 110 0.82 0.08 19.87
N SER A 111 1.23 -1.13 19.50
CA SER A 111 1.44 -1.54 18.11
C SER A 111 0.22 -1.23 17.25
N CYS A 112 0.45 -0.65 16.07
CA CYS A 112 -0.59 -0.43 15.08
C CYS A 112 -0.81 -1.75 14.32
N VAL A 113 -1.95 -2.42 14.55
CA VAL A 113 -2.22 -3.75 13.98
C VAL A 113 -3.13 -3.69 12.75
N ALA A 114 -3.85 -2.59 12.56
CA ALA A 114 -4.62 -2.35 11.36
C ALA A 114 -4.68 -0.85 11.04
N LEU A 115 -4.70 -0.54 9.74
CA LEU A 115 -4.93 0.79 9.19
C LEU A 115 -5.99 0.71 8.10
N CYS A 116 -6.84 1.73 8.03
CA CYS A 116 -7.73 1.93 6.90
C CYS A 116 -7.97 3.42 6.65
N TRP A 117 -8.19 3.76 5.39
CA TRP A 117 -8.59 5.11 4.99
C TRP A 117 -10.10 5.27 5.17
N ASN A 118 -10.54 6.45 5.61
CA ASN A 118 -11.95 6.77 5.65
C ASN A 118 -12.46 6.93 4.19
N PRO A 119 -13.50 6.18 3.78
CA PRO A 119 -13.98 6.21 2.41
C PRO A 119 -14.68 7.53 2.02
N LYS A 120 -15.12 8.34 3.00
CA LYS A 120 -15.77 9.64 2.79
C LYS A 120 -14.81 10.82 2.94
N ILE A 121 -13.72 10.64 3.68
CA ILE A 121 -12.72 11.67 3.98
C ILE A 121 -11.36 11.09 3.59
N PRO A 122 -10.90 11.29 2.34
CA PRO A 122 -9.73 10.60 1.78
C PRO A 122 -8.42 10.84 2.54
N ASN A 123 -8.36 11.92 3.33
CA ASN A 123 -7.17 12.34 4.08
C ASN A 123 -7.24 11.93 5.56
N LEU A 124 -8.25 11.14 5.96
CA LEU A 124 -8.38 10.62 7.32
C LEU A 124 -8.04 9.14 7.34
N VAL A 125 -6.96 8.78 8.05
CA VAL A 125 -6.58 7.39 8.32
C VAL A 125 -7.01 7.00 9.74
N ILE A 126 -7.58 5.81 9.88
CA ILE A 126 -8.04 5.24 11.15
C ILE A 126 -7.12 4.07 11.49
N LYS A 127 -6.70 3.99 12.76
CA LYS A 127 -5.94 2.85 13.31
C LYS A 127 -6.75 2.09 14.34
N LYS A 128 -6.55 0.77 14.40
CA LYS A 128 -7.10 -0.12 15.43
C LYS A 128 -5.99 -0.80 16.21
#